data_AF-A0A6S6U867-F1
#
_entry.id   AF-A0A6S6U867-F1
#
_cell.length_a   1.000
_cell.length_b   1.000
_cell.length_c   1.000
_cell.angle_alpha   90.00
_cell.angle_beta   90.00
_cell.angle_gamma   90.00
#
_symmetry.space_group_name_H-M   'P 1'
#
loop_
_entity.id
_entity.type
_entity.pdbx_description
1 polymer ?
#
loop_
_entity_poly.entity_id
_entity_poly.type
_entity_poly.pdbx_seq_one_letter_code
_entity_poly.pdbx_strand_id
1 'polypeptide(L)'
;MKAIGYLQSLPIDQQDALMDIELPIPEASGRDLLVKVQAISVNPVDTKIRMRAAGENGQHKILGWDAVGEVVAVGDQAELFKVGDQVWYAGDITRSGSNAEYQLVDERIVGMKPQSVSNVEAAALPLTSITAWELLFDRLDFTPLLPADLAPAGQISNSDNARILIMGAAGGVGSILTQLAKQLTHATVIGTASRPESQAWVKELGADHVIN
;
A
#
# COMPACT_ATOMS: atom_id res chain seq x y z
N MET A 1 15.66 -12.79 13.31
CA MET A 1 15.01 -12.64 12.00
C MET A 1 15.93 -11.85 11.09
N LYS A 2 15.94 -12.20 9.81
CA LYS A 2 16.61 -11.42 8.78
C LYS A 2 15.82 -10.16 8.47
N ALA A 3 16.53 -9.08 8.18
CA ALA A 3 15.96 -7.83 7.70
C ALA A 3 16.93 -7.12 6.77
N ILE A 4 16.41 -6.18 6.00
CA ILE A 4 17.20 -5.23 5.21
C ILE A 4 17.05 -3.85 5.83
N GLY A 5 18.16 -3.27 6.26
CA GLY A 5 18.17 -1.96 6.91
C GLY A 5 19.40 -1.14 6.58
N TYR A 6 19.49 0.04 7.17
CA TYR A 6 20.64 0.93 6.97
C TYR A 6 20.87 1.83 8.18
N LEU A 7 22.13 2.26 8.38
CA LEU A 7 22.51 3.18 9.45
C LEU A 7 22.57 4.63 8.97
N GLN A 8 23.05 4.86 7.76
CA GLN A 8 23.26 6.20 7.22
C GLN A 8 22.51 6.38 5.91
N SER A 9 21.96 7.57 5.71
CA SER A 9 21.33 7.94 4.44
C SER A 9 22.39 8.08 3.35
N LEU A 10 22.48 7.10 2.46
CA LEU A 10 23.45 7.04 1.37
C LEU A 10 22.78 6.91 -0.01
N PRO A 11 23.46 7.36 -1.09
CA PRO A 11 23.09 7.00 -2.46
C PRO A 11 22.97 5.48 -2.65
N ILE A 12 22.04 5.01 -3.48
CA ILE A 12 21.73 3.56 -3.58
C ILE A 12 22.83 2.72 -4.21
N ASP A 13 23.77 3.35 -4.91
CA ASP A 13 24.95 2.71 -5.51
C ASP A 13 26.08 2.48 -4.48
N GLN A 14 25.94 3.00 -3.25
CA GLN A 14 26.84 2.69 -2.15
C GLN A 14 26.51 1.31 -1.57
N GLN A 15 27.56 0.54 -1.28
CA GLN A 15 27.42 -0.81 -0.73
C GLN A 15 26.65 -0.86 0.59
N ASP A 16 26.79 0.18 1.42
CA ASP A 16 26.18 0.25 2.76
C ASP A 16 24.81 0.98 2.74
N ALA A 17 24.27 1.30 1.55
CA ALA A 17 22.99 1.99 1.42
C ALA A 17 21.81 1.15 1.91
N LEU A 18 21.93 -0.18 1.82
CA LEU A 18 21.03 -1.19 2.38
C LEU A 18 21.87 -2.43 2.69
N MET A 19 21.69 -2.99 3.88
CA MET A 19 22.48 -4.10 4.39
C MET A 19 21.58 -5.23 4.87
N ASP A 20 21.97 -6.47 4.60
CA ASP A 20 21.44 -7.64 5.29
C ASP A 20 21.85 -7.59 6.76
N ILE A 21 20.87 -7.69 7.66
CA ILE A 21 21.09 -7.67 9.11
C ILE A 21 20.25 -8.73 9.81
N GLU A 22 20.63 -9.04 11.06
CA GLU A 22 19.84 -9.87 11.96
C GLU A 22 19.33 -9.06 13.15
N LEU A 23 18.04 -9.22 13.45
CA LEU A 23 17.34 -8.57 14.55
C LEU A 23 16.59 -9.61 15.40
N PRO A 24 16.30 -9.32 16.68
CA PRO A 24 15.35 -10.13 17.45
C PRO A 24 13.96 -10.08 16.79
N ILE A 25 13.18 -11.16 16.94
CA ILE A 25 11.77 -11.15 16.53
C ILE A 25 11.01 -10.32 17.58
N PRO A 26 10.23 -9.31 17.16
CA PRO A 26 9.46 -8.51 18.09
C PRO A 26 8.25 -9.30 18.64
N GLU A 27 7.82 -8.97 19.84
CA GLU A 27 6.63 -9.57 20.47
C GLU A 27 5.40 -8.67 20.24
N ALA A 28 4.29 -9.27 19.81
CA ALA A 28 3.02 -8.55 19.68
C ALA A 28 2.42 -8.25 21.06
N SER A 29 1.94 -7.02 21.24
CA SER A 29 1.25 -6.57 22.46
C SER A 29 0.16 -5.56 22.10
N GLY A 30 -0.82 -5.35 22.98
CA GLY A 30 -1.93 -4.45 22.70
C GLY A 30 -2.70 -4.90 21.45
N ARG A 31 -2.84 -3.99 20.48
CA ARG A 31 -3.56 -4.23 19.21
C ARG A 31 -2.66 -4.67 18.05
N ASP A 32 -1.40 -4.97 18.31
CA ASP A 32 -0.49 -5.38 17.26
C ASP A 32 -0.74 -6.83 16.81
N LEU A 33 -0.55 -7.04 15.51
CA LEU A 33 -0.33 -8.33 14.89
C LEU A 33 1.17 -8.48 14.63
N LEU A 34 1.72 -9.66 14.92
CA LEU A 34 3.01 -10.07 14.39
C LEU A 34 2.76 -10.83 13.09
N VAL A 35 3.22 -10.27 11.98
CA VAL A 35 3.04 -10.86 10.66
C VAL A 35 4.36 -11.43 10.17
N LYS A 36 4.35 -12.69 9.72
CA LYS A 36 5.44 -13.29 8.95
C LYS A 36 5.31 -12.83 7.50
N VAL A 37 6.20 -11.95 7.08
CA VAL A 37 6.16 -11.31 5.75
C VAL A 37 6.55 -12.33 4.67
N GLN A 38 5.75 -12.37 3.60
CA GLN A 38 5.91 -13.29 2.47
C GLN A 38 6.21 -12.57 1.16
N ALA A 39 5.75 -11.32 0.99
CA ALA A 39 6.06 -10.46 -0.14
C ALA A 39 5.93 -8.99 0.26
N ILE A 40 6.68 -8.12 -0.44
CA ILE A 40 6.69 -6.67 -0.26
C ILE A 40 6.69 -5.98 -1.62
N SER A 41 6.39 -4.68 -1.62
CA SER A 41 6.61 -3.78 -2.75
C SER A 41 7.46 -2.58 -2.31
N VAL A 42 8.09 -1.91 -3.29
CA VAL A 42 8.88 -0.70 -3.05
C VAL A 42 8.14 0.50 -3.64
N ASN A 43 7.96 1.53 -2.83
CA ASN A 43 7.28 2.76 -3.20
C ASN A 43 8.24 3.95 -3.27
N PRO A 44 7.83 5.08 -3.88
CA PRO A 44 8.62 6.30 -3.85
C PRO A 44 8.90 6.83 -2.43
N VAL A 45 8.10 6.46 -1.42
CA VAL A 45 8.37 6.82 -0.03
C VAL A 45 9.65 6.14 0.48
N ASP A 46 9.93 4.90 0.08
CA ASP A 46 11.14 4.18 0.45
C ASP A 46 12.41 4.91 0.03
N THR A 47 12.45 5.36 -1.21
CA THR A 47 13.61 6.08 -1.73
C THR A 47 13.77 7.44 -1.06
N LYS A 48 12.66 8.14 -0.79
CA LYS A 48 12.66 9.45 -0.13
C LYS A 48 13.10 9.36 1.32
N ILE A 49 12.62 8.37 2.08
CA ILE A 49 12.99 8.20 3.48
C ILE A 49 14.44 7.73 3.60
N ARG A 50 14.89 6.80 2.74
CA ARG A 50 16.29 6.38 2.70
C ARG A 50 17.25 7.56 2.54
N MET A 51 16.88 8.56 1.74
CA MET A 51 17.69 9.74 1.45
C MET A 51 17.59 10.87 2.50
N ARG A 52 16.69 10.77 3.48
CA ARG A 52 16.37 11.89 4.40
C ARG A 52 16.46 11.52 5.87
N ALA A 53 16.38 10.24 6.20
CA ALA A 53 16.43 9.74 7.56
C ALA A 53 17.54 8.69 7.67
N ALA A 54 18.20 8.64 8.82
CA ALA A 54 19.22 7.66 9.17
C ALA A 54 18.71 6.75 10.30
N GLY A 55 19.49 5.74 10.64
CA GLY A 55 19.30 4.99 11.87
C GLY A 55 19.50 5.88 13.11
N GLU A 56 18.73 5.64 14.16
CA GLU A 56 18.79 6.40 15.42
C GLU A 56 19.49 5.58 16.50
N ASN A 57 20.30 6.22 17.34
CA ASN A 57 20.99 5.57 18.46
C ASN A 57 21.80 4.31 18.07
N GLY A 58 22.37 4.32 16.86
CA GLY A 58 23.12 3.18 16.31
C GLY A 58 22.27 1.97 15.89
N GLN A 59 20.94 2.10 15.92
CA GLN A 59 20.02 1.08 15.42
C GLN A 59 19.77 1.25 13.92
N HIS A 60 19.65 0.14 13.21
CA HIS A 60 19.32 0.15 11.79
C HIS A 60 17.88 0.62 11.57
N LYS A 61 17.68 1.46 10.56
CA LYS A 61 16.35 1.82 10.08
C LYS A 61 15.86 0.76 9.08
N ILE A 62 14.68 0.21 9.33
CA ILE A 62 14.01 -0.77 8.46
C ILE A 62 12.87 -0.06 7.71
N LEU A 63 12.93 -0.10 6.37
CA LEU A 63 11.93 0.48 5.47
C LEU A 63 10.90 -0.58 5.05
N GLY A 64 10.07 -0.26 4.07
CA GLY A 64 9.02 -1.12 3.54
C GLY A 64 7.66 -0.69 4.04
N TRP A 65 6.82 -0.25 3.10
CA TRP A 65 5.44 0.18 3.35
C TRP A 65 4.43 -0.51 2.45
N ASP A 66 4.71 -1.76 2.12
CA ASP A 66 3.78 -2.70 1.52
C ASP A 66 4.17 -4.09 1.98
N ALA A 67 3.21 -4.85 2.46
CA ALA A 67 3.43 -6.20 2.94
C ALA A 67 2.23 -7.10 2.66
N VAL A 68 2.55 -8.36 2.41
CA VAL A 68 1.63 -9.49 2.47
C VAL A 68 2.27 -10.54 3.37
N GLY A 69 1.47 -11.17 4.23
CA GLY A 69 1.98 -12.24 5.07
C GLY A 69 0.90 -12.96 5.87
N GLU A 70 1.37 -13.78 6.79
CA GLU A 70 0.53 -14.55 7.70
C GLU A 70 0.65 -14.01 9.12
N VAL A 71 -0.47 -13.84 9.81
CA VAL A 71 -0.48 -13.50 11.24
C VAL A 71 0.04 -14.69 12.04
N VAL A 72 1.16 -14.52 12.76
CA VAL A 72 1.79 -15.58 13.57
C VAL A 72 1.65 -15.37 15.07
N ALA A 73 1.36 -14.15 15.51
CA ALA A 73 0.96 -13.83 16.88
C ALA A 73 0.08 -12.58 16.90
N VAL A 74 -0.69 -12.41 17.96
CA VAL A 74 -1.56 -11.25 18.18
C VAL A 74 -1.35 -10.72 19.60
N GLY A 75 -1.46 -9.41 19.76
CA GLY A 75 -1.45 -8.77 21.07
C GLY A 75 -2.70 -9.11 21.89
N ASP A 76 -2.65 -8.85 23.18
CA ASP A 76 -3.69 -9.17 24.17
C ASP A 76 -4.99 -8.35 24.01
N GLN A 77 -4.98 -7.31 23.18
CA GLN A 77 -6.14 -6.46 22.88
C GLN A 77 -6.57 -6.53 21.41
N ALA A 78 -5.93 -7.38 20.60
CA ALA A 78 -6.28 -7.59 19.20
C ALA A 78 -7.53 -8.47 19.08
N GLU A 79 -8.48 -8.07 18.25
CA GLU A 79 -9.81 -8.68 18.11
C GLU A 79 -10.23 -8.90 16.65
N LEU A 80 -9.59 -8.22 15.68
CA LEU A 80 -10.00 -8.22 14.27
C LEU A 80 -9.41 -9.39 13.47
N PHE A 81 -8.29 -9.96 13.93
CA PHE A 81 -7.56 -11.03 13.24
C PHE A 81 -7.13 -12.12 14.22
N LYS A 82 -6.81 -13.30 13.67
CA LYS A 82 -6.28 -14.44 14.42
C LYS A 82 -5.04 -15.02 13.75
N VAL A 83 -4.28 -15.80 14.52
CA VAL A 83 -3.14 -16.57 13.99
C VAL A 83 -3.58 -17.46 12.83
N GLY A 84 -2.81 -17.43 11.74
CA GLY A 84 -3.05 -18.13 10.49
C GLY A 84 -3.76 -17.30 9.41
N ASP A 85 -4.33 -16.13 9.75
CA ASP A 85 -4.96 -15.25 8.76
C ASP A 85 -3.93 -14.72 7.76
N GLN A 86 -4.30 -14.72 6.48
CA GLN A 86 -3.49 -14.14 5.40
C GLN A 86 -3.89 -12.68 5.21
N VAL A 87 -2.93 -11.78 5.40
CA VAL A 87 -3.17 -10.34 5.50
C VAL A 87 -2.31 -9.54 4.52
N TRP A 88 -2.75 -8.33 4.23
CA TRP A 88 -2.02 -7.34 3.45
C TRP A 88 -2.21 -5.94 4.06
N TYR A 89 -1.18 -5.10 3.99
CA TYR A 89 -1.19 -3.77 4.61
C TYR A 89 0.00 -2.91 4.15
N ALA A 90 -0.09 -1.59 4.39
CA ALA A 90 0.99 -0.64 4.16
C ALA A 90 1.81 -0.34 5.43
N GLY A 91 1.17 -0.39 6.61
CA GLY A 91 1.81 -0.12 7.90
C GLY A 91 1.89 1.37 8.25
N ASP A 92 2.86 1.74 9.10
CA ASP A 92 3.02 3.08 9.67
C ASP A 92 4.45 3.58 9.46
N ILE A 93 4.59 4.80 8.94
CA ILE A 93 5.89 5.45 8.66
C ILE A 93 6.74 5.72 9.90
N THR A 94 6.11 5.76 11.07
CA THR A 94 6.77 5.98 12.36
C THR A 94 7.26 4.69 13.01
N ARG A 95 6.96 3.52 12.44
CA ARG A 95 7.34 2.19 12.94
C ARG A 95 8.34 1.52 11.98
N SER A 96 8.97 0.42 12.42
CA SER A 96 9.81 -0.40 11.54
C SER A 96 8.98 -1.02 10.42
N GLY A 97 9.49 -0.93 9.19
CA GLY A 97 8.80 -1.35 7.98
C GLY A 97 8.88 -2.85 7.67
N SER A 98 8.36 -3.21 6.50
CA SER A 98 8.15 -4.59 6.04
C SER A 98 9.37 -5.28 5.43
N ASN A 99 10.53 -4.61 5.32
CA ASN A 99 11.77 -5.20 4.83
C ASN A 99 12.42 -6.13 5.89
N ALA A 100 11.65 -7.05 6.46
CA ALA A 100 12.05 -8.01 7.48
C ALA A 100 11.20 -9.29 7.38
N GLU A 101 11.68 -10.41 7.90
CA GLU A 101 10.88 -11.66 7.92
C GLU A 101 9.64 -11.54 8.81
N TYR A 102 9.66 -10.66 9.82
CA TYR A 102 8.51 -10.38 10.68
C TYR A 102 8.35 -8.89 10.94
N GLN A 103 7.11 -8.44 11.03
CA GLN A 103 6.76 -7.05 11.28
C GLN A 103 5.59 -6.96 12.26
N LEU A 104 5.64 -5.98 13.16
CA LEU A 104 4.48 -5.58 13.96
C LEU A 104 3.65 -4.53 13.20
N VAL A 105 2.33 -4.72 13.19
CA VAL A 105 1.38 -3.77 12.60
C VAL A 105 0.10 -3.74 13.43
N ASP A 106 -0.49 -2.56 13.60
CA ASP A 106 -1.75 -2.42 14.31
C ASP A 106 -2.89 -3.02 13.49
N GLU A 107 -3.71 -3.88 14.09
CA GLU A 107 -4.79 -4.60 13.41
C GLU A 107 -5.77 -3.69 12.64
N ARG A 108 -5.94 -2.42 13.06
CA ARG A 108 -6.92 -1.50 12.48
C ARG A 108 -6.52 -0.96 11.11
N ILE A 109 -5.25 -1.13 10.74
CA ILE A 109 -4.71 -0.72 9.43
C ILE A 109 -4.32 -1.92 8.57
N VAL A 110 -4.90 -3.09 8.88
CA VAL A 110 -4.66 -4.35 8.17
C VAL A 110 -5.93 -4.81 7.47
N GLY A 111 -5.78 -5.34 6.25
CA GLY A 111 -6.86 -6.00 5.52
C GLY A 111 -6.62 -7.51 5.39
N MET A 112 -7.68 -8.25 5.09
CA MET A 112 -7.55 -9.63 4.61
C MET A 112 -6.99 -9.63 3.19
N LYS A 113 -5.98 -10.46 2.93
CA LYS A 113 -5.46 -10.65 1.58
C LYS A 113 -6.53 -11.28 0.69
N PRO A 114 -6.76 -10.77 -0.54
CA PRO A 114 -7.63 -11.45 -1.50
C PRO A 114 -7.11 -12.85 -1.87
N GLN A 115 -8.00 -13.84 -1.88
CA GLN A 115 -7.65 -15.23 -2.19
C GLN A 115 -7.39 -15.47 -3.68
N SER A 116 -7.91 -14.60 -4.55
CA SER A 116 -7.86 -14.74 -6.01
C SER A 116 -6.53 -14.37 -6.64
N VAL A 117 -5.58 -13.82 -5.88
CA VAL A 117 -4.28 -13.35 -6.38
C VAL A 117 -3.14 -13.94 -5.55
N SER A 118 -1.96 -14.04 -6.15
CA SER A 118 -0.73 -14.45 -5.48
C SER A 118 -0.28 -13.42 -4.43
N ASN A 119 0.70 -13.80 -3.60
CA ASN A 119 1.28 -12.89 -2.61
C ASN A 119 1.98 -11.69 -3.26
N VAL A 120 2.67 -11.91 -4.39
CA VAL A 120 3.40 -10.85 -5.11
C VAL A 120 2.43 -9.85 -5.72
N GLU A 121 1.35 -10.34 -6.36
CA GLU A 121 0.30 -9.47 -6.90
C GLU A 121 -0.42 -8.68 -5.81
N ALA A 122 -0.73 -9.33 -4.68
CA ALA A 122 -1.34 -8.65 -3.54
C ALA A 122 -0.41 -7.60 -2.93
N ALA A 123 0.90 -7.85 -2.84
CA ALA A 123 1.85 -6.91 -2.23
C ALA A 123 2.02 -5.60 -3.02
N ALA A 124 1.58 -5.54 -4.29
CA ALA A 124 1.67 -4.34 -5.11
C ALA A 124 0.60 -3.27 -4.79
N LEU A 125 -0.37 -3.61 -3.93
CA LEU A 125 -1.63 -2.87 -3.81
C LEU A 125 -1.84 -2.07 -2.52
N PRO A 126 -1.40 -2.46 -1.30
CA PRO A 126 -1.91 -1.84 -0.08
C PRO A 126 -1.71 -0.31 -0.01
N LEU A 127 -0.47 0.18 -0.13
CA LEU A 127 -0.18 1.61 -0.04
C LEU A 127 -0.84 2.40 -1.17
N THR A 128 -0.73 1.90 -2.40
CA THR A 128 -1.27 2.59 -3.58
C THR A 128 -2.80 2.62 -3.55
N SER A 129 -3.44 1.54 -3.09
CA SER A 129 -4.90 1.45 -2.93
C SER A 129 -5.41 2.36 -1.84
N ILE A 130 -4.78 2.40 -0.66
CA ILE A 130 -5.14 3.34 0.41
C ILE A 130 -5.01 4.78 -0.10
N THR A 131 -3.88 5.09 -0.75
CA THR A 131 -3.64 6.43 -1.31
C THR A 131 -4.72 6.83 -2.32
N ALA A 132 -5.08 5.94 -3.23
CA ALA A 132 -6.09 6.20 -4.25
C ALA A 132 -7.50 6.29 -3.65
N TRP A 133 -7.83 5.42 -2.70
CA TRP A 133 -9.11 5.40 -2.00
C TRP A 133 -9.33 6.70 -1.22
N GLU A 134 -8.38 7.07 -0.35
CA GLU A 134 -8.48 8.30 0.42
C GLU A 134 -8.56 9.52 -0.50
N LEU A 135 -7.80 9.54 -1.60
CA LEU A 135 -7.85 10.64 -2.56
C LEU A 135 -9.25 10.79 -3.18
N LEU A 136 -9.89 9.69 -3.60
CA LEU A 136 -11.23 9.74 -4.19
C LEU A 136 -12.30 10.10 -3.17
N PHE A 137 -12.34 9.38 -2.05
CA PHE A 137 -13.53 9.34 -1.20
C PHE A 137 -13.41 10.19 0.06
N ASP A 138 -12.21 10.45 0.55
CA ASP A 138 -12.01 11.29 1.74
C ASP A 138 -11.53 12.71 1.40
N ARG A 139 -10.77 12.88 0.30
CA ARG A 139 -10.21 14.18 -0.10
C ARG A 139 -11.02 14.87 -1.17
N LEU A 140 -11.34 14.16 -2.26
CA LEU A 140 -12.22 14.67 -3.32
C LEU A 140 -13.70 14.47 -2.99
N ASP A 141 -13.99 13.75 -1.90
CA ASP A 141 -15.32 13.56 -1.32
C ASP A 141 -16.31 12.93 -2.31
N PHE A 142 -15.84 12.04 -3.20
CA PHE A 142 -16.75 11.27 -4.03
C PHE A 142 -17.50 10.25 -3.19
N THR A 143 -18.77 10.03 -3.50
CA THR A 143 -19.55 8.94 -2.91
C THR A 143 -19.30 7.66 -3.71
N PRO A 144 -18.68 6.62 -3.12
CA PRO A 144 -18.38 5.39 -3.84
C PRO A 144 -19.67 4.63 -4.20
N LEU A 145 -19.69 4.03 -5.39
CA LEU A 145 -20.74 3.12 -5.85
C LEU A 145 -20.48 1.73 -5.28
N LEU A 146 -20.92 1.51 -4.03
CA LEU A 146 -20.77 0.23 -3.36
C LEU A 146 -21.98 -0.69 -3.60
N PRO A 147 -21.78 -2.03 -3.55
CA PRO A 147 -22.88 -2.99 -3.44
C PRO A 147 -23.84 -2.64 -2.29
N ALA A 148 -25.12 -2.97 -2.44
CA ALA A 148 -26.18 -2.54 -1.50
C ALA A 148 -25.98 -3.04 -0.06
N ASP A 149 -25.26 -4.15 0.13
CA ASP A 149 -24.89 -4.72 1.43
C ASP A 149 -23.71 -4.00 2.10
N LEU A 150 -22.94 -3.22 1.32
CA LEU A 150 -21.80 -2.42 1.78
C LEU A 150 -22.08 -0.91 1.75
N ALA A 151 -23.09 -0.48 1.00
CA ALA A 151 -23.49 0.90 0.86
C ALA A 151 -24.32 1.36 2.07
N PRO A 152 -23.94 2.46 2.75
CA PRO A 152 -24.82 3.14 3.69
C PRO A 152 -26.16 3.50 3.03
N ALA A 153 -27.26 3.27 3.76
CA ALA A 153 -28.60 3.53 3.26
C ALA A 153 -28.75 4.98 2.79
N GLY A 154 -29.20 5.16 1.55
CA GLY A 154 -29.47 6.48 0.97
C GLY A 154 -28.26 7.21 0.39
N GLN A 155 -27.11 6.53 0.18
CA GLN A 155 -26.02 7.13 -0.61
C GLN A 155 -26.48 7.42 -2.04
N ILE A 156 -26.31 8.67 -2.46
CA ILE A 156 -26.54 9.14 -3.83
C ILE A 156 -25.16 9.50 -4.38
N SER A 157 -24.85 9.01 -5.58
CA SER A 157 -23.59 9.39 -6.22
C SER A 157 -23.55 10.91 -6.44
N ASN A 158 -22.45 11.55 -6.04
CA ASN A 158 -22.16 12.94 -6.37
C ASN A 158 -21.18 13.07 -7.54
N SER A 159 -20.90 11.96 -8.23
CA SER A 159 -19.92 11.88 -9.32
C SER A 159 -20.57 11.92 -10.72
N ASP A 160 -21.88 12.15 -10.80
CA ASP A 160 -22.58 12.29 -12.08
C ASP A 160 -22.04 13.47 -12.88
N ASN A 161 -21.64 13.22 -14.12
CA ASN A 161 -20.99 14.19 -15.01
C ASN A 161 -19.64 14.74 -14.51
N ALA A 162 -19.09 14.21 -13.41
CA ALA A 162 -17.75 14.58 -12.95
C ALA A 162 -16.68 14.08 -13.94
N ARG A 163 -15.53 14.75 -13.96
CA ARG A 163 -14.37 14.34 -14.77
C ARG A 163 -13.12 14.37 -13.91
N ILE A 164 -12.38 13.27 -13.86
CA ILE A 164 -11.12 13.18 -13.13
C ILE A 164 -9.98 13.13 -14.15
N LEU A 165 -9.01 14.04 -13.99
CA LEU A 165 -7.72 13.96 -14.68
C LEU A 165 -6.67 13.33 -13.76
N ILE A 166 -6.17 12.16 -14.13
CA ILE A 166 -5.10 11.45 -13.44
C ILE A 166 -3.79 11.69 -14.19
N MET A 167 -2.95 12.57 -13.63
CA MET A 167 -1.61 12.78 -14.17
C MET A 167 -0.66 11.65 -13.78
N GLY A 168 0.02 11.05 -14.77
CA GLY A 168 0.91 9.90 -14.53
C GLY A 168 0.14 8.62 -14.23
N ALA A 169 -0.93 8.37 -14.98
CA ALA A 169 -1.86 7.25 -14.75
C ALA A 169 -1.20 5.85 -14.87
N ALA A 170 -0.04 5.75 -15.53
CA ALA A 170 0.71 4.50 -15.63
C ALA A 170 1.63 4.21 -14.41
N GLY A 171 1.71 5.10 -13.42
CA GLY A 171 2.47 4.89 -12.18
C GLY A 171 1.72 4.05 -11.15
N GLY A 172 2.36 3.72 -10.02
CA GLY A 172 1.79 2.83 -8.98
C GLY A 172 0.44 3.29 -8.42
N VAL A 173 0.33 4.57 -8.00
CA VAL A 173 -0.96 5.13 -7.54
C VAL A 173 -1.91 5.35 -8.72
N GLY A 174 -1.40 5.83 -9.84
CA GLY A 174 -2.21 6.15 -11.02
C GLY A 174 -2.97 4.93 -11.55
N SER A 175 -2.32 3.76 -11.59
CA SER A 175 -2.88 2.55 -12.16
C SER A 175 -4.06 2.01 -11.35
N ILE A 176 -3.97 2.02 -10.01
CA ILE A 176 -5.07 1.59 -9.15
C ILE A 176 -6.14 2.68 -9.01
N LEU A 177 -5.76 3.96 -9.02
CA LEU A 177 -6.70 5.08 -9.02
C LEU A 177 -7.60 5.07 -10.26
N THR A 178 -7.06 4.78 -11.44
CA THR A 178 -7.85 4.63 -12.68
C THR A 178 -8.89 3.54 -12.53
N GLN A 179 -8.51 2.37 -11.98
CA GLN A 179 -9.44 1.26 -11.77
C GLN A 179 -10.53 1.60 -10.75
N LEU A 180 -10.16 2.14 -9.58
CA LEU A 180 -11.12 2.50 -8.54
C LEU A 180 -12.09 3.58 -9.03
N ALA A 181 -11.60 4.63 -9.70
CA ALA A 181 -12.44 5.67 -10.25
C ALA A 181 -13.42 5.10 -11.29
N LYS A 182 -12.94 4.18 -12.15
CA LYS A 182 -13.79 3.55 -13.18
C LYS A 182 -14.86 2.63 -12.60
N GLN A 183 -14.53 1.88 -11.56
CA GLN A 183 -15.41 0.86 -10.99
C GLN A 183 -16.41 1.44 -9.98
N LEU A 184 -16.00 2.45 -9.22
CA LEU A 184 -16.73 2.92 -8.04
C LEU A 184 -17.29 4.33 -8.19
N THR A 185 -17.26 4.93 -9.38
CA THR A 185 -17.80 6.27 -9.63
C THR A 185 -18.47 6.35 -11.00
N HIS A 186 -19.26 7.39 -11.23
CA HIS A 186 -19.79 7.76 -12.56
C HIS A 186 -18.93 8.80 -13.28
N ALA A 187 -17.77 9.15 -12.72
CA ALA A 187 -16.89 10.15 -13.31
C ALA A 187 -16.27 9.64 -14.62
N THR A 188 -16.09 10.56 -15.58
CA THR A 188 -15.25 10.29 -16.75
C THR A 188 -13.78 10.30 -16.33
N VAL A 189 -13.06 9.20 -16.58
CA VAL A 189 -11.67 9.03 -16.19
C VAL A 189 -10.74 9.39 -17.36
N ILE A 190 -9.92 10.42 -17.17
CA ILE A 190 -8.93 10.89 -18.14
C ILE A 190 -7.54 10.64 -17.56
N GLY A 191 -6.74 9.77 -18.18
CA GLY A 191 -5.38 9.47 -17.75
C GLY A 191 -4.32 10.13 -18.64
N THR A 192 -3.18 10.52 -18.07
CA THR A 192 -2.00 10.92 -18.87
C THR A 192 -0.95 9.82 -18.93
N ALA A 193 -0.42 9.57 -20.14
CA ALA A 193 0.66 8.63 -20.40
C ALA A 193 1.39 8.99 -21.70
N SER A 194 2.73 8.93 -21.70
CA SER A 194 3.55 9.50 -22.77
C SER A 194 4.14 8.51 -23.77
N ARG A 195 3.95 7.20 -23.57
CA ARG A 195 4.45 6.15 -24.48
C ARG A 195 3.31 5.24 -24.93
N PRO A 196 3.35 4.68 -26.14
CA PRO A 196 2.27 3.84 -26.66
C PRO A 196 1.88 2.68 -25.72
N GLU A 197 2.86 2.00 -25.13
CA GLU A 197 2.63 0.88 -24.22
C GLU A 197 1.98 1.33 -22.90
N SER A 198 2.37 2.48 -22.35
CA SER A 198 1.75 3.01 -21.14
C SER A 198 0.37 3.59 -21.39
N GLN A 199 0.13 4.14 -22.58
CA GLN A 199 -1.21 4.57 -23.00
C GLN A 199 -2.17 3.39 -23.16
N ALA A 200 -1.71 2.31 -23.82
CA ALA A 200 -2.49 1.09 -23.97
C ALA A 200 -2.84 0.49 -22.59
N TRP A 201 -1.85 0.41 -21.69
CA TRP A 201 -2.04 -0.06 -20.33
C TRP A 201 -3.07 0.78 -19.55
N VAL A 202 -2.95 2.10 -19.53
CA VAL A 202 -3.91 2.99 -18.82
C VAL A 202 -5.33 2.84 -19.37
N LYS A 203 -5.48 2.62 -20.69
CA LYS A 203 -6.78 2.36 -21.29
C LYS A 203 -7.35 1.01 -20.87
N GLU A 204 -6.52 -0.03 -20.81
CA GLU A 204 -6.91 -1.36 -20.30
C GLU A 204 -7.40 -1.29 -18.85
N LEU A 205 -6.75 -0.47 -18.03
CA LEU A 205 -7.14 -0.24 -16.63
C LEU A 205 -8.46 0.52 -16.44
N GLY A 206 -9.04 1.08 -17.51
CA GLY A 206 -10.38 1.65 -17.49
C GLY A 206 -10.48 3.15 -17.72
N ALA A 207 -9.39 3.82 -18.14
CA ALA A 207 -9.49 5.23 -18.54
C ALA A 207 -10.38 5.39 -19.79
N ASP A 208 -11.35 6.30 -19.73
CA ASP A 208 -12.21 6.64 -20.88
C ASP A 208 -11.43 7.39 -21.96
N HIS A 209 -10.48 8.23 -21.53
CA HIS A 209 -9.59 8.97 -22.40
C HIS A 209 -8.14 8.88 -21.90
N VAL A 210 -7.20 8.80 -22.84
CA VAL A 210 -5.76 8.87 -22.54
C VAL A 210 -5.13 9.97 -23.37
N ILE A 211 -4.38 10.86 -22.72
CA ILE A 211 -3.68 11.99 -23.35
C ILE A 211 -2.18 11.94 -23.08
N ASN A 212 -1.39 12.56 -23.96
CA ASN A 212 0.06 12.75 -23.81
C ASN A 212 0.35 14.17 -23.36
#